data_AF-A0A376BLB0-F1
#
_entry.id   AF-A0A376BLB0-F1
#
_cell.length_a   1.000
_cell.length_b   1.000
_cell.length_c   1.000
_cell.angle_alpha   90.00
_cell.angle_beta   90.00
_cell.angle_gamma   90.00
#
_symmetry.space_group_name_H-M   'P 1'
#
loop_
_entity.id
_entity.type
_entity.pdbx_description
1 polymer ?
#
loop_
_entity_poly.entity_id
_entity_poly.type
_entity_poly.pdbx_seq_one_letter_code
_entity_poly.pdbx_strand_id
1 'polypeptide(L)'
;MLTDKQKQQIHDFAVAEITEAMADIRHKTGDEKIYAFALGLVEYPCGFFCAANTVDALAQSLEEDDDAETEDTLWFWYPSEWKYDGNFADNRVHQTITAISRRIEDDDQIRYTQLRHDYQDCLIAALKTCDERGVFGKERARGELVLYVHYVDIFDEEVDDQSSAILNSAALHQAFVQRWDEDISGSLTATVRAWVDDLYEVYDDEEGGA
;
A
#
# COMPACT_ATOMS: atom_id res chain seq x y z
N MET A 1 10.20 7.64 22.10
CA MET A 1 10.30 6.17 22.05
C MET A 1 9.08 5.54 22.67
N LEU A 2 8.49 4.58 21.97
CA LEU A 2 7.37 3.76 22.42
C LEU A 2 7.85 2.67 23.38
N THR A 3 7.13 2.50 24.49
CA THR A 3 7.28 1.31 25.35
C THR A 3 6.77 0.06 24.65
N ASP A 4 7.22 -1.13 25.06
CA ASP A 4 6.74 -2.41 24.49
C ASP A 4 5.22 -2.54 24.53
N LYS A 5 4.59 -2.06 25.60
CA LYS A 5 3.13 -2.03 25.74
C LYS A 5 2.47 -1.14 24.67
N GLN A 6 3.06 0.02 24.39
CA GLN A 6 2.54 0.92 23.36
C GLN A 6 2.76 0.34 21.95
N LYS A 7 3.93 -0.28 21.70
CA LYS A 7 4.22 -0.97 20.44
C LYS A 7 3.20 -2.08 20.18
N GLN A 8 2.97 -2.95 21.16
CA GLN A 8 1.97 -4.02 21.07
C GLN A 8 0.56 -3.47 20.84
N GLN A 9 0.18 -2.40 21.55
CA GLN A 9 -1.14 -1.80 21.40
C GLN A 9 -1.35 -1.20 20.00
N ILE A 10 -0.37 -0.47 19.48
CA ILE A 10 -0.43 0.10 18.12
C ILE A 10 -0.48 -1.03 17.09
N HIS A 11 0.36 -2.05 17.24
CA HIS A 11 0.34 -3.23 16.38
C HIS A 11 -1.04 -3.88 16.34
N ASP A 12 -1.65 -4.18 17.50
CA ASP A 12 -2.93 -4.90 17.55
C ASP A 12 -4.08 -4.06 16.96
N PHE A 13 -4.05 -2.75 17.18
CA PHE A 13 -5.00 -1.83 16.54
C PHE A 13 -4.79 -1.75 15.03
N ALA A 14 -3.55 -1.66 14.56
CA ALA A 14 -3.24 -1.64 13.14
C ALA A 14 -3.69 -2.95 12.46
N VAL A 15 -3.44 -4.12 13.06
CA VAL A 15 -3.92 -5.40 12.51
C VAL A 15 -5.44 -5.41 12.35
N ALA A 16 -6.19 -4.91 13.34
CA ALA A 16 -7.64 -4.84 13.25
C ALA A 16 -8.10 -3.87 12.14
N GLU A 17 -7.51 -2.68 12.08
CA GLU A 17 -7.86 -1.64 11.10
C GLU A 17 -7.50 -2.04 9.67
N ILE A 18 -6.34 -2.67 9.45
CA ILE A 18 -5.94 -3.22 8.15
C ILE A 18 -6.90 -4.34 7.71
N THR A 19 -7.32 -5.19 8.65
CA THR A 19 -8.27 -6.28 8.35
C THR A 19 -9.65 -5.73 7.94
N GLU A 20 -10.16 -4.74 8.67
CA GLU A 20 -11.41 -4.04 8.34
C GLU A 20 -11.30 -3.33 6.98
N ALA A 21 -10.22 -2.58 6.76
CA ALA A 21 -9.96 -1.86 5.53
C ALA A 21 -9.87 -2.77 4.31
N MET A 22 -9.16 -3.91 4.42
CA MET A 22 -9.04 -4.87 3.34
C MET A 22 -10.39 -5.51 3.00
N ALA A 23 -11.23 -5.78 4.01
CA ALA A 23 -12.58 -6.31 3.79
C ALA A 23 -13.48 -5.29 3.06
N ASP A 24 -13.39 -4.00 3.41
CA ASP A 24 -14.08 -2.91 2.71
C ASP A 24 -13.59 -2.77 1.27
N ILE A 25 -12.27 -2.77 1.05
CA ILE A 25 -11.66 -2.76 -0.29
C ILE A 25 -12.18 -3.94 -1.11
N ARG A 26 -12.14 -5.17 -0.59
CA ARG A 26 -12.65 -6.35 -1.31
C ARG A 26 -14.13 -6.24 -1.66
N HIS A 27 -14.92 -5.62 -0.80
CA HIS A 27 -16.33 -5.37 -1.10
C HIS A 27 -16.49 -4.38 -2.26
N LYS A 28 -15.68 -3.31 -2.30
CA LYS A 28 -15.68 -2.29 -3.36
C LYS A 28 -15.17 -2.83 -4.70
N THR A 29 -14.10 -3.62 -4.68
CA THR A 29 -13.44 -4.15 -5.90
C THR A 29 -14.19 -5.32 -6.53
N GLY A 30 -15.01 -6.05 -5.76
CA GLY A 30 -15.65 -7.27 -6.27
C GLY A 30 -14.62 -8.31 -6.72
N ASP A 31 -14.69 -8.69 -8.00
CA ASP A 31 -13.83 -9.71 -8.62
C ASP A 31 -12.56 -9.14 -9.29
N GLU A 32 -12.37 -7.82 -9.28
CA GLU A 32 -11.18 -7.17 -9.85
C GLU A 32 -9.87 -7.72 -9.25
N LYS A 33 -8.83 -7.78 -10.08
CA LYS A 33 -7.53 -8.31 -9.67
C LYS A 33 -6.73 -7.24 -8.92
N ILE A 34 -6.69 -7.35 -7.59
CA ILE A 34 -5.85 -6.49 -6.75
C ILE A 34 -4.38 -6.88 -6.89
N TYR A 35 -3.52 -5.96 -7.34
CA TYR A 35 -2.08 -6.19 -7.51
C TYR A 35 -1.21 -5.47 -6.46
N ALA A 36 -1.76 -4.46 -5.78
CA ALA A 36 -1.03 -3.72 -4.75
C ALA A 36 -1.95 -3.36 -3.59
N PHE A 37 -1.39 -3.41 -2.38
CA PHE A 37 -2.00 -2.85 -1.17
C PHE A 37 -0.91 -2.12 -0.37
N ALA A 38 -1.19 -0.90 0.06
CA ALA A 38 -0.24 -0.08 0.78
C ALA A 38 -0.85 0.65 1.97
N LEU A 39 0.00 0.93 2.96
CA LEU A 39 -0.32 1.90 4.00
C LEU A 39 0.30 3.25 3.62
N GLY A 40 -0.56 4.25 3.46
CA GLY A 40 -0.12 5.62 3.24
C GLY A 40 0.09 6.38 4.56
N LEU A 41 1.23 7.04 4.66
CA LEU A 41 1.69 7.84 5.79
C LEU A 41 1.94 9.29 5.37
N VAL A 42 1.98 10.20 6.33
CA VAL A 42 2.52 11.56 6.21
C VAL A 42 3.69 11.72 7.18
N GLU A 43 4.51 12.76 7.02
CA GLU A 43 5.69 12.97 7.88
C GLU A 43 5.37 12.92 9.39
N TYR A 44 4.23 13.43 9.83
CA TYR A 44 3.87 13.39 11.25
C TYR A 44 3.18 12.07 11.62
N PRO A 45 3.57 11.40 12.72
CA PRO A 45 2.83 10.25 13.23
C PRO A 45 1.39 10.64 13.62
N CYS A 46 0.44 10.45 12.70
CA CYS A 46 -0.97 10.82 12.86
C CYS A 46 -1.91 9.78 12.25
N GLY A 47 -1.58 8.48 12.36
CA GLY A 47 -2.36 7.41 11.75
C GLY A 47 -1.84 7.04 10.36
N PHE A 48 -2.63 6.28 9.62
CA PHE A 48 -2.36 5.83 8.27
C PHE A 48 -3.69 5.70 7.53
N PHE A 49 -3.64 5.63 6.20
CA PHE A 49 -4.74 5.14 5.39
C PHE A 49 -4.36 3.85 4.68
N CYS A 50 -5.34 3.04 4.34
CA CYS A 50 -5.17 1.85 3.51
C CYS A 50 -5.65 2.17 2.11
N ALA A 51 -4.89 1.79 1.09
CA ALA A 51 -5.33 1.84 -0.28
C ALA A 51 -4.88 0.59 -1.03
N ALA A 52 -5.63 0.25 -2.08
CA ALA A 52 -5.31 -0.83 -2.99
C ALA A 52 -5.49 -0.37 -4.43
N ASN A 53 -4.73 -0.98 -5.33
CA ASN A 53 -4.94 -0.82 -6.76
C ASN A 53 -5.27 -2.16 -7.43
N THR A 54 -6.08 -2.06 -8.47
CA THR A 54 -6.52 -3.17 -9.30
C THR A 54 -6.10 -2.96 -10.74
N VAL A 55 -5.99 -4.05 -11.49
CA VAL A 55 -5.69 -3.99 -12.93
C VAL A 55 -6.76 -3.17 -13.65
N ASP A 56 -8.04 -3.41 -13.32
CA ASP A 56 -9.19 -2.71 -13.90
C ASP A 56 -9.20 -1.20 -13.59
N ALA A 57 -8.95 -0.80 -12.34
CA ALA A 57 -8.92 0.61 -11.96
C ALA A 57 -7.73 1.34 -12.57
N LEU A 58 -6.56 0.69 -12.65
CA LEU A 58 -5.41 1.24 -13.34
C LEU A 58 -5.68 1.42 -14.84
N ALA A 59 -6.28 0.43 -15.49
CA ALA A 59 -6.67 0.51 -16.91
C ALA A 59 -7.56 1.73 -17.16
N GLN A 60 -8.58 1.92 -16.31
CA GLN A 60 -9.45 3.09 -16.37
C GLN A 60 -8.69 4.42 -16.19
N SER A 61 -7.77 4.49 -15.21
CA SER A 61 -6.96 5.69 -14.99
C SER A 61 -6.08 6.03 -16.20
N LEU A 62 -5.51 5.01 -16.85
CA LEU A 62 -4.68 5.20 -18.05
C LEU A 62 -5.48 5.65 -19.28
N GLU A 63 -6.78 5.30 -19.37
CA GLU A 63 -7.67 5.79 -20.43
C GLU A 63 -8.15 7.22 -20.18
N GLU A 64 -8.41 7.58 -18.92
CA GLU A 64 -8.90 8.90 -18.56
C GLU A 64 -7.81 9.99 -18.66
N ASP A 65 -6.54 9.59 -18.54
CA ASP A 65 -5.36 10.47 -18.63
C ASP A 65 -4.82 10.53 -20.07
N ASP A 66 -5.61 11.13 -20.96
CA ASP A 66 -5.30 11.29 -22.40
C ASP A 66 -4.18 12.34 -22.69
N ASP A 67 -3.70 13.04 -21.65
CA ASP A 67 -2.60 14.01 -21.71
C ASP A 67 -1.32 13.37 -21.15
N ALA A 68 -0.43 12.92 -22.04
CA ALA A 68 0.87 12.29 -21.77
C ALA A 68 1.91 13.17 -21.00
N GLU A 69 1.48 14.21 -20.28
CA GLU A 69 2.35 15.05 -19.45
C GLU A 69 2.39 14.59 -17.98
N THR A 70 1.45 13.77 -17.51
CA THR A 70 1.52 13.10 -16.21
C THR A 70 2.40 11.86 -16.31
N GLU A 71 3.36 11.69 -15.40
CA GLU A 71 4.15 10.46 -15.33
C GLU A 71 3.19 9.30 -15.00
N ASP A 72 2.84 8.46 -15.98
CA ASP A 72 2.00 7.26 -15.84
C ASP A 72 2.24 6.49 -14.54
N THR A 73 3.49 6.47 -14.09
CA THR A 73 3.99 5.77 -12.90
C THR A 73 3.32 6.19 -11.59
N LEU A 74 2.73 7.39 -11.51
CA LEU A 74 1.95 7.84 -10.36
C LEU A 74 0.76 6.91 -10.12
N TRP A 75 0.00 6.60 -11.17
CA TRP A 75 -1.16 5.72 -11.12
C TRP A 75 -0.78 4.29 -10.67
N PHE A 76 0.43 3.84 -10.98
CA PHE A 76 0.86 2.50 -10.60
C PHE A 76 1.21 2.39 -9.12
N TRP A 77 1.96 3.35 -8.56
CA TRP A 77 2.70 3.15 -7.31
C TRP A 77 2.46 4.18 -6.21
N TYR A 78 1.66 5.23 -6.44
CA TYR A 78 1.31 6.21 -5.42
C TYR A 78 -0.06 5.89 -4.83
N PRO A 79 -0.14 5.38 -3.59
CA PRO A 79 -1.40 4.98 -2.99
C PRO A 79 -2.40 6.13 -2.79
N SER A 80 -1.94 7.38 -2.82
CA SER A 80 -2.82 8.58 -2.78
C SER A 80 -3.64 8.77 -4.06
N GLU A 81 -3.17 8.23 -5.18
CA GLU A 81 -3.81 8.36 -6.49
C GLU A 81 -4.74 7.18 -6.81
N TRP A 82 -4.76 6.14 -5.97
CA TRP A 82 -5.54 4.94 -6.23
C TRP A 82 -7.02 5.11 -5.91
N LYS A 83 -7.85 4.49 -6.76
CA LYS A 83 -9.32 4.54 -6.67
C LYS A 83 -9.89 3.95 -5.37
N TYR A 84 -9.27 2.90 -4.83
CA TYR A 84 -9.81 2.14 -3.72
C TYR A 84 -9.07 2.43 -2.41
N ASP A 85 -9.72 3.21 -1.55
CA ASP A 85 -9.35 3.35 -0.14
C ASP A 85 -10.09 2.31 0.74
N GLY A 86 -9.56 2.04 1.92
CA GLY A 86 -10.18 1.14 2.89
C GLY A 86 -10.70 1.87 4.12
N ASN A 87 -11.95 1.61 4.49
CA ASN A 87 -12.56 2.18 5.69
C ASN A 87 -12.41 1.29 6.92
N PHE A 88 -12.26 1.91 8.09
CA PHE A 88 -12.30 1.27 9.40
C PHE A 88 -12.90 2.23 10.43
N ALA A 89 -13.57 1.69 11.45
CA ALA A 89 -14.54 2.48 12.22
C ALA A 89 -13.91 3.47 13.22
N ASP A 90 -12.82 3.05 13.89
CA ASP A 90 -12.45 3.67 15.16
C ASP A 90 -11.18 4.53 15.14
N ASN A 91 -10.37 4.52 14.05
CA ASN A 91 -9.12 5.30 13.95
C ASN A 91 -8.23 5.22 15.22
N ARG A 92 -8.15 4.05 15.85
CA ARG A 92 -7.51 3.79 17.15
C ARG A 92 -6.02 4.01 17.09
N VAL A 93 -5.38 3.69 15.96
CA VAL A 93 -3.97 3.98 15.75
C VAL A 93 -3.73 5.49 15.74
N HIS A 94 -4.51 6.25 14.96
CA HIS A 94 -4.45 7.72 14.93
C HIS A 94 -4.61 8.32 16.34
N GLN A 95 -5.64 7.89 17.08
CA GLN A 95 -5.90 8.37 18.44
C GLN A 95 -4.73 8.08 19.38
N THR A 96 -4.19 6.86 19.33
CA THR A 96 -3.09 6.41 20.18
C THR A 96 -1.81 7.17 19.88
N ILE A 97 -1.40 7.24 18.61
CA ILE A 97 -0.14 7.87 18.22
C ILE A 97 -0.18 9.38 18.44
N THR A 98 -1.32 10.02 18.19
CA THR A 98 -1.53 11.45 18.45
C THR A 98 -1.47 11.77 19.94
N ALA A 99 -2.04 10.92 20.80
CA ALA A 99 -1.95 11.10 22.24
C ALA A 99 -0.52 10.95 22.79
N ILE A 100 0.32 10.15 22.11
CA ILE A 100 1.72 9.95 22.46
C ILE A 100 2.58 11.12 21.95
N SER A 101 2.39 11.55 20.71
CA SER A 101 3.16 12.65 20.10
C SER A 101 2.97 13.96 20.86
N ARG A 102 1.75 14.27 21.32
CA ARG A 102 1.44 15.45 22.16
C ARG A 102 2.20 15.54 23.49
N ARG A 103 2.90 14.47 23.90
CA ARG A 103 3.72 14.45 25.12
C ARG A 103 5.21 14.69 24.84
N ILE A 104 5.57 14.89 23.58
CA ILE A 104 6.91 15.24 23.15
C ILE A 104 6.93 16.75 22.93
N GLU A 105 7.94 17.42 23.47
CA GLU A 105 8.15 18.85 23.26
C GLU A 105 8.50 19.11 21.79
N ASP A 106 7.99 20.20 21.20
CA ASP A 106 8.12 20.47 19.76
C ASP A 106 9.58 20.58 19.28
N ASP A 107 10.51 20.93 20.17
CA ASP A 107 11.95 21.03 19.89
C ASP A 107 12.72 19.71 20.13
N ASP A 108 12.08 18.67 20.68
CA ASP A 108 12.70 17.36 20.93
C ASP A 108 12.68 16.46 19.70
N GLN A 109 13.47 16.86 18.69
CA GLN A 109 13.59 16.18 17.42
C GLN A 109 14.05 14.72 17.56
N ILE A 110 14.92 14.42 18.53
CA ILE A 110 15.43 13.06 18.76
C ILE A 110 14.29 12.13 19.16
N ARG A 111 13.43 12.54 20.09
CA ARG A 111 12.30 11.71 20.52
C ARG A 111 11.23 11.59 19.45
N TYR A 112 11.02 12.63 18.64
CA TYR A 112 10.11 12.59 17.49
C TYR A 112 10.59 11.61 16.41
N THR A 113 11.87 11.66 16.03
CA THR A 113 12.46 10.70 15.09
C THR A 113 12.34 9.27 15.61
N GLN A 114 12.67 9.02 16.89
CA GLN A 114 12.52 7.68 17.47
C GLN A 114 11.05 7.22 17.53
N LEU A 115 10.10 8.13 17.81
CA LEU A 115 8.67 7.81 17.79
C LEU A 115 8.24 7.37 16.38
N ARG A 116 8.71 8.06 15.34
CA ARG A 116 8.40 7.75 13.94
C ARG A 116 8.91 6.37 13.54
N HIS A 117 10.18 6.06 13.83
CA HIS A 117 10.73 4.73 13.55
C HIS A 117 9.98 3.64 14.32
N ASP A 118 9.74 3.82 15.62
CA ASP A 118 8.98 2.84 16.41
C ASP A 118 7.56 2.63 15.86
N TYR A 119 6.92 3.70 15.36
CA TYR A 119 5.59 3.66 14.77
C TYR A 119 5.58 2.90 13.43
N GLN A 120 6.51 3.23 12.54
CA GLN A 120 6.70 2.56 11.25
C GLN A 120 6.94 1.06 11.42
N ASP A 121 7.81 0.67 12.35
CA ASP A 121 8.08 -0.74 12.66
C ASP A 121 6.80 -1.47 13.10
N CYS A 122 5.94 -0.82 13.90
CA CYS A 122 4.67 -1.41 14.32
C CYS A 122 3.71 -1.64 13.14
N LEU A 123 3.67 -0.72 12.17
CA LEU A 123 2.81 -0.85 10.99
C LEU A 123 3.30 -1.94 10.04
N ILE A 124 4.62 -2.02 9.79
CA ILE A 124 5.21 -3.08 8.99
C ILE A 124 4.96 -4.45 9.65
N ALA A 125 5.14 -4.54 10.97
CA ALA A 125 4.83 -5.76 11.71
C ALA A 125 3.34 -6.14 11.65
N ALA A 126 2.45 -5.16 11.67
CA ALA A 126 1.01 -5.38 11.54
C ALA A 126 0.63 -5.90 10.15
N LEU A 127 1.15 -5.30 9.08
CA LEU A 127 0.99 -5.79 7.69
C LEU A 127 1.45 -7.24 7.57
N LYS A 128 2.63 -7.55 8.12
CA LYS A 128 3.17 -8.91 8.12
C LYS A 128 2.24 -9.89 8.84
N THR A 129 1.72 -9.50 10.00
CA THR A 129 0.75 -10.31 10.75
C THR A 129 -0.54 -10.53 9.96
N CYS A 130 -1.04 -9.52 9.25
CA CYS A 130 -2.20 -9.65 8.36
C CYS A 130 -1.93 -10.62 7.21
N ASP A 131 -0.74 -10.57 6.62
CA ASP A 131 -0.31 -11.49 5.57
C ASP A 131 -0.26 -12.95 6.06
N GLU A 132 0.38 -13.18 7.21
CA GLU A 132 0.46 -14.50 7.84
C GLU A 132 -0.93 -15.07 8.21
N ARG A 133 -1.92 -14.20 8.42
CA ARG A 133 -3.33 -14.57 8.68
C ARG A 133 -4.16 -14.74 7.40
N GLY A 134 -3.59 -14.50 6.22
CA GLY A 134 -4.26 -14.63 4.94
C GLY A 134 -5.24 -13.50 4.62
N VAL A 135 -5.10 -12.33 5.25
CA VAL A 135 -6.01 -11.17 5.06
C VAL A 135 -6.06 -10.72 3.59
N PHE A 136 -4.94 -10.82 2.86
CA PHE A 136 -4.81 -10.30 1.50
C PHE A 136 -5.26 -11.28 0.40
N GLY A 137 -5.68 -12.50 0.74
CA GLY A 137 -6.36 -13.41 -0.19
C GLY A 137 -5.48 -14.12 -1.23
N LYS A 138 -6.09 -14.50 -2.35
CA LYS A 138 -5.55 -15.45 -3.34
C LYS A 138 -4.39 -14.87 -4.16
N GLU A 139 -4.48 -13.61 -4.55
CA GLU A 139 -3.45 -12.89 -5.33
C GLU A 139 -2.16 -12.84 -4.53
N ARG A 140 -2.28 -12.58 -3.23
CA ARG A 140 -1.17 -12.63 -2.30
C ARG A 140 -0.53 -14.03 -2.23
N ALA A 141 -1.34 -15.08 -2.10
CA ALA A 141 -0.86 -16.47 -2.07
C ALA A 141 -0.17 -16.89 -3.38
N ARG A 142 -0.54 -16.29 -4.51
CA ARG A 142 0.10 -16.51 -5.83
C ARG A 142 1.34 -15.64 -6.07
N GLY A 143 1.65 -14.69 -5.18
CA GLY A 143 2.75 -13.75 -5.36
C GLY A 143 2.45 -12.61 -6.35
N GLU A 144 1.16 -12.32 -6.57
CA GLU A 144 0.68 -11.30 -7.51
C GLU A 144 0.30 -9.97 -6.82
N LEU A 145 0.30 -9.94 -5.48
CA LEU A 145 -0.05 -8.76 -4.68
C LEU A 145 1.15 -8.30 -3.85
N VAL A 146 1.62 -7.08 -4.13
CA VAL A 146 2.69 -6.42 -3.39
C VAL A 146 2.16 -5.66 -2.16
N LEU A 147 2.88 -5.76 -1.05
CA LEU A 147 2.62 -5.03 0.18
C LEU A 147 3.75 -4.06 0.49
N TYR A 148 3.45 -2.82 0.83
CA TYR A 148 4.46 -1.84 1.25
C TYR A 148 3.83 -0.70 2.08
N VAL A 149 4.69 0.13 2.66
CA VAL A 149 4.36 1.37 3.33
C VAL A 149 4.90 2.52 2.48
N HIS A 150 4.18 3.64 2.40
CA HIS A 150 4.55 4.78 1.56
C HIS A 150 4.28 6.11 2.26
N TYR A 151 5.22 7.06 2.20
CA TYR A 151 5.01 8.44 2.64
C TYR A 151 4.51 9.28 1.46
N VAL A 152 3.31 9.84 1.55
CA VAL A 152 2.67 10.60 0.46
C VAL A 152 3.40 11.90 0.11
N ASP A 153 4.17 12.44 1.05
CA ASP A 153 4.99 13.64 0.90
C ASP A 153 6.44 13.31 0.52
N ILE A 154 6.74 12.04 0.22
CA ILE A 154 8.08 11.57 -0.16
C ILE A 154 9.11 11.87 0.96
N PHE A 155 8.64 11.89 2.22
CA PHE A 155 9.49 12.22 3.36
C PHE A 155 10.65 11.24 3.57
N ASP A 156 10.39 9.94 3.37
CA ASP A 156 11.37 8.86 3.47
C ASP A 156 11.20 7.93 2.27
N GLU A 157 11.92 8.22 1.20
CA GLU A 157 11.89 7.44 -0.06
C GLU A 157 12.32 5.99 0.13
N GLU A 158 13.11 5.69 1.16
CA GLU A 158 13.61 4.34 1.39
C GLU A 158 12.56 3.43 2.05
N VAL A 159 11.50 3.99 2.65
CA VAL A 159 10.50 3.19 3.39
C VAL A 159 9.80 2.18 2.49
N ASP A 160 9.53 2.54 1.24
CA ASP A 160 8.86 1.69 0.27
C ASP A 160 9.66 0.39 0.07
N ASP A 161 10.95 0.54 -0.22
CA ASP A 161 11.85 -0.57 -0.51
C ASP A 161 12.17 -1.37 0.74
N GLN A 162 12.40 -0.70 1.88
CA GLN A 162 12.67 -1.35 3.16
C GLN A 162 11.47 -2.18 3.64
N SER A 163 10.26 -1.60 3.58
CA SER A 163 9.04 -2.32 3.94
C SER A 163 8.76 -3.47 2.97
N SER A 164 8.97 -3.25 1.66
CA SER A 164 8.83 -4.30 0.65
C SER A 164 9.77 -5.49 0.89
N ALA A 165 11.03 -5.24 1.30
CA ALA A 165 11.99 -6.29 1.61
C ALA A 165 11.56 -7.18 2.79
N ILE A 166 10.83 -6.61 3.74
CA ILE A 166 10.31 -7.32 4.92
C ILE A 166 9.03 -8.07 4.60
N LEU A 167 8.17 -7.44 3.79
CA LEU A 167 6.80 -7.90 3.56
C LEU A 167 6.71 -8.88 2.40
N ASN A 168 7.53 -8.77 1.36
CA ASN A 168 7.36 -9.54 0.12
C ASN A 168 8.37 -10.68 0.00
N SER A 169 8.09 -11.62 -0.90
CA SER A 169 9.09 -12.63 -1.30
C SER A 169 10.29 -11.93 -1.94
N ALA A 170 11.46 -12.56 -1.91
CA ALA A 170 12.67 -11.97 -2.52
C ALA A 170 12.48 -11.62 -4.00
N ALA A 171 11.74 -12.45 -4.75
CA ALA A 171 11.44 -12.19 -6.16
C ALA A 171 10.49 -10.99 -6.35
N LEU A 172 9.42 -10.90 -5.55
CA LEU A 172 8.47 -9.80 -5.64
C LEU A 172 9.07 -8.48 -5.17
N HIS A 173 9.90 -8.51 -4.13
CA HIS A 173 10.68 -7.35 -3.70
C HIS A 173 11.63 -6.86 -4.80
N GLN A 174 12.36 -7.78 -5.47
CA GLN A 174 13.23 -7.41 -6.57
C GLN A 174 12.47 -6.72 -7.72
N ALA A 175 11.31 -7.27 -8.10
CA ALA A 175 10.44 -6.65 -9.11
C ALA A 175 9.93 -5.27 -8.67
N PHE A 176 9.61 -5.11 -7.38
CA PHE A 176 9.15 -3.85 -6.80
C PHE A 176 10.24 -2.77 -6.72
N VAL A 177 11.50 -3.12 -6.44
CA VAL A 177 12.61 -2.15 -6.49
C VAL A 177 12.81 -1.62 -7.92
N GLN A 178 12.49 -2.44 -8.92
CA GLN A 178 12.54 -2.06 -10.33
C GLN A 178 11.24 -1.39 -10.84
N ARG A 179 10.26 -1.13 -9.97
CA ARG A 179 8.91 -0.70 -10.36
C ARG A 179 8.89 0.57 -11.22
N TRP A 180 9.89 1.44 -11.13
CA TRP A 180 9.93 2.67 -11.91
C TRP A 180 10.39 2.48 -13.36
N ASP A 181 10.92 1.31 -13.70
CA ASP A 181 11.48 1.04 -15.03
C ASP A 181 10.59 0.06 -15.80
N GLU A 182 9.85 0.59 -16.78
CA GLU A 182 8.97 -0.22 -17.65
C GLU A 182 9.72 -0.99 -18.74
N ASP A 183 10.95 -0.59 -19.06
CA ASP A 183 11.80 -1.24 -20.07
C ASP A 183 12.51 -2.48 -19.51
N ILE A 184 12.63 -2.59 -18.18
CA ILE A 184 13.18 -3.78 -17.52
C ILE A 184 12.13 -4.90 -17.50
N SER A 185 12.36 -5.90 -18.34
CA SER A 185 11.63 -7.16 -18.28
C SER A 185 11.69 -7.77 -16.87
N GLY A 186 10.50 -8.00 -16.28
CA GLY A 186 10.35 -8.50 -14.92
C GLY A 186 10.21 -7.42 -13.84
N SER A 187 10.23 -6.12 -14.21
CA SER A 187 9.77 -5.08 -13.31
C SER A 187 8.28 -5.24 -13.00
N LEU A 188 7.86 -4.70 -11.85
CA LEU A 188 6.47 -4.80 -11.45
C LEU A 188 5.55 -3.99 -12.38
N THR A 189 5.99 -2.84 -12.92
CA THR A 189 5.23 -2.06 -13.91
C THR A 189 5.04 -2.82 -15.20
N ALA A 190 6.10 -3.39 -15.78
CA ALA A 190 5.99 -4.19 -16.99
C ALA A 190 5.04 -5.38 -16.80
N THR A 191 5.07 -6.00 -15.62
CA THR A 191 4.17 -7.11 -15.26
C THR A 191 2.71 -6.67 -15.19
N VAL A 192 2.44 -5.53 -14.54
CA VAL A 192 1.07 -5.02 -14.38
C VAL A 192 0.53 -4.47 -15.71
N ARG A 193 1.34 -3.77 -16.51
CA ARG A 193 0.97 -3.33 -17.87
C ARG A 193 0.54 -4.51 -18.74
N ALA A 194 1.29 -5.62 -18.71
CA ALA A 194 0.90 -6.82 -19.46
C ALA A 194 -0.49 -7.36 -19.03
N TRP A 195 -0.85 -7.27 -17.73
CA TRP A 195 -2.19 -7.64 -17.28
C TRP A 195 -3.28 -6.66 -17.73
N VAL A 196 -2.95 -5.38 -17.87
CA VAL A 196 -3.85 -4.37 -18.46
C VAL A 196 -4.05 -4.65 -19.95
N ASP A 197 -2.99 -4.97 -20.69
CA ASP A 197 -3.10 -5.34 -22.11
C ASP A 197 -3.96 -6.60 -22.31
N ASP A 198 -3.75 -7.63 -21.48
CA ASP A 198 -4.55 -8.87 -21.48
C ASP A 198 -6.05 -8.58 -21.22
N LEU A 199 -6.36 -7.55 -20.44
CA LEU A 199 -7.74 -7.15 -20.13
C LEU A 199 -8.44 -6.60 -21.39
N TYR A 200 -7.75 -5.78 -22.19
CA TYR A 200 -8.29 -5.23 -23.44
C TYR A 200 -8.46 -6.29 -24.54
N GLU A 201 -7.53 -7.25 -24.66
CA GLU A 201 -7.68 -8.33 -25.64
C GLU A 201 -8.94 -9.17 -25.40
N VAL A 202 -9.33 -9.37 -24.14
CA VAL A 202 -10.57 -10.09 -23.78
C VAL A 202 -11.81 -9.29 -24.17
N TYR A 203 -11.81 -7.97 -23.99
CA TYR A 203 -12.96 -7.13 -24.33
C TYR A 203 -13.19 -6.99 -25.85
N ASP A 204 -12.12 -6.91 -26.64
CA ASP A 204 -12.21 -6.86 -28.12
C ASP A 204 -12.80 -8.17 -28.71
N ASP A 205 -12.48 -9.33 -28.11
CA ASP A 205 -13.03 -10.63 -28.52
C ASP A 205 -14.52 -10.79 -28.16
N GLU A 206 -15.00 -10.14 -27.08
CA GLU A 206 -16.42 -10.18 -26.69
C GLU A 206 -17.31 -9.24 -27.53
N GLU A 207 -16.80 -8.08 -27.97
CA GLU A 207 -17.54 -7.16 -28.85
C GLU A 207 -17.52 -7.56 -30.34
N GLY A 208 -16.50 -8.29 -30.79
CA GLY A 208 -16.38 -8.79 -32.18
C GLY A 208 -17.26 -10.01 -32.52
N GLY A 209 -17.97 -10.56 -31.54
CA GLY A 209 -18.71 -11.83 -31.63
C GLY A 209 -20.24 -11.75 -31.83
N ALA A 210 -20.79 -10.58 -32.16
CA ALA A 210 -22.24 -10.37 -32.35
C ALA A 210 -22.69 -10.29 -33.82
#